data_AF-A0AAW2P3M9-F1
#
_entry.id   AF-A0AAW2P3M9-F1
#
_cell.length_a   1.000
_cell.length_b   1.000
_cell.length_c   1.000
_cell.angle_alpha   90.00
_cell.angle_beta   90.00
_cell.angle_gamma   90.00
#
_symmetry.space_group_name_H-M   'P 1'
#
loop_
_entity.id
_entity.type
_entity.pdbx_description
1 polymer ?
#
loop_
_entity_poly.entity_id
_entity_poly.type
_entity_poly.pdbx_seq_one_letter_code
_entity_poly.pdbx_strand_id
1 'polypeptide(L)'
;MGGFWDNFSTLLLITTTSQRIMPEELWYHVNRFLQKLVHSINPYIEITFHEFPSESHMRSDAYAAIETYLGANLSQQAERLNANKASGSRSVALSIDDYEEIIDVYNGVKVWWTRSKSFPRSNVISFYGRDEERRAYVLTSRRRHRDIVVGSYLSHVLSEGKAIAKRNRRQRLYTNVSRDNGWGTMTR
;
A
#
# COMPACT_ATOMS: atom_id res chain seq x y z
N MET A 1 -48.35 -1.61 30.60
CA MET A 1 -46.92 -2.00 30.53
C MET A 1 -46.87 -3.50 30.22
N GLY A 2 -46.77 -3.90 28.95
CA GLY A 2 -46.87 -5.33 28.60
C GLY A 2 -46.66 -5.62 27.11
N GLY A 3 -45.51 -5.22 26.57
CA GLY A 3 -45.13 -5.54 25.18
C GLY A 3 -43.64 -5.79 24.98
N PHE A 4 -42.83 -5.64 26.04
CA PHE A 4 -41.40 -5.94 25.98
C PHE A 4 -41.16 -7.46 26.00
N TRP A 5 -41.82 -8.15 26.93
CA TRP A 5 -41.67 -9.61 27.11
C TRP A 5 -42.22 -10.43 25.94
N ASP A 6 -43.27 -9.97 25.27
CA ASP A 6 -43.86 -10.68 24.12
C ASP A 6 -42.91 -10.73 22.93
N ASN A 7 -42.20 -9.63 22.65
CA ASN A 7 -41.18 -9.58 21.60
C ASN A 7 -40.01 -10.52 21.92
N PHE A 8 -39.59 -10.59 23.19
CA PHE A 8 -38.55 -11.54 23.62
C PHE A 8 -39.00 -12.99 23.47
N SER A 9 -40.23 -13.32 23.86
CA SER A 9 -40.77 -14.66 23.68
C SER A 9 -40.86 -15.06 22.21
N THR A 10 -41.29 -14.17 21.32
CA THR A 10 -41.29 -14.45 19.87
C THR A 10 -39.88 -14.64 19.32
N LEU A 11 -38.92 -13.81 19.75
CA LEU A 11 -37.52 -13.95 19.32
C LEU A 11 -36.91 -15.27 19.80
N LEU A 12 -37.17 -15.65 21.06
CA LEU A 12 -36.71 -16.91 21.65
C LEU A 12 -37.33 -18.13 20.95
N LEU A 13 -38.61 -18.07 20.57
CA LEU A 13 -39.25 -19.13 19.80
C LEU A 13 -38.66 -19.24 18.39
N ILE A 14 -38.42 -18.12 17.71
CA ILE A 14 -37.81 -18.11 16.38
C ILE A 14 -36.35 -18.63 16.44
N THR A 15 -35.56 -18.24 17.44
CA THR A 15 -34.16 -18.66 17.56
C THR A 15 -34.05 -20.15 17.93
N THR A 16 -34.86 -20.63 18.87
CA THR A 16 -34.84 -22.04 19.31
C THR A 16 -35.34 -23.01 18.22
N THR A 17 -36.35 -22.61 17.45
CA THR A 17 -36.84 -23.42 16.32
C THR A 17 -35.90 -23.35 15.12
N SER A 18 -35.27 -22.21 14.84
CA SER A 18 -34.26 -22.08 13.79
C SER A 18 -33.07 -23.00 14.02
N GLN A 19 -32.62 -23.15 15.26
CA GLN A 19 -31.54 -24.09 15.63
C GLN A 19 -31.94 -25.57 15.44
N ARG A 20 -33.23 -25.90 15.48
CA ARG A 20 -33.74 -27.27 15.25
C ARG A 20 -34.01 -27.58 13.77
N ILE A 21 -34.33 -26.57 12.97
CA ILE A 21 -34.74 -26.72 11.56
C ILE A 21 -33.57 -26.53 10.58
N MET A 22 -32.52 -25.80 10.94
CA MET A 22 -31.33 -25.62 10.09
C MET A 22 -30.27 -26.71 10.33
N PRO A 23 -30.13 -27.72 9.44
CA PRO A 23 -28.98 -28.62 9.45
C PRO A 23 -27.65 -27.88 9.17
N GLU A 24 -26.54 -28.37 9.73
CA GLU A 24 -25.16 -27.87 9.55
C GLU A 24 -24.76 -27.65 8.08
N GLU A 25 -25.32 -28.47 7.17
CA GLU A 25 -25.17 -28.34 5.72
C GLU A 25 -25.60 -26.94 5.21
N LEU A 26 -26.67 -26.36 5.76
CA LEU A 26 -27.15 -25.03 5.38
C LEU A 26 -26.26 -23.92 5.93
N TRP A 27 -25.61 -24.11 7.08
CA TRP A 27 -24.65 -23.13 7.60
C TRP A 27 -23.47 -22.94 6.65
N TYR A 28 -23.03 -24.00 5.98
CA TYR A 28 -22.00 -23.89 4.94
C TYR A 28 -22.46 -23.01 3.77
N HIS A 29 -23.69 -23.21 3.28
CA HIS A 29 -24.27 -22.42 2.19
C HIS A 29 -24.53 -20.96 2.59
N VAL A 30 -25.08 -20.73 3.79
CA VAL A 30 -25.32 -19.40 4.36
C VAL A 30 -24.00 -18.68 4.55
N ASN A 31 -23.00 -19.31 5.15
CA ASN A 31 -21.68 -18.70 5.34
C ASN A 31 -21.02 -18.39 4.00
N ARG A 32 -21.07 -19.30 3.02
CA ARG A 32 -20.59 -19.03 1.66
C ARG A 32 -21.30 -17.85 1.01
N PHE A 33 -22.62 -17.73 1.19
CA PHE A 33 -23.42 -16.63 0.65
C PHE A 33 -23.10 -15.31 1.37
N LEU A 34 -23.00 -15.32 2.70
CA LEU A 34 -22.59 -14.17 3.51
C LEU A 34 -21.18 -13.71 3.14
N GLN A 35 -20.23 -14.63 2.94
CA GLN A 35 -18.88 -14.31 2.48
C GLN A 35 -18.90 -13.64 1.10
N LYS A 36 -19.72 -14.13 0.16
CA LYS A 36 -19.92 -13.50 -1.16
C LYS A 36 -20.57 -12.11 -1.04
N LEU A 37 -21.56 -11.95 -0.16
CA LEU A 37 -22.20 -10.67 0.10
C LEU A 37 -21.22 -9.68 0.73
N VAL A 38 -20.47 -10.08 1.76
CA VAL A 38 -19.43 -9.25 2.40
C VAL A 38 -18.40 -8.79 1.37
N HIS A 39 -17.93 -9.67 0.48
CA HIS A 39 -17.02 -9.29 -0.60
C HIS A 39 -17.64 -8.35 -1.65
N SER A 40 -18.94 -8.48 -1.91
CA SER A 40 -19.67 -7.62 -2.85
C SER A 40 -19.97 -6.24 -2.25
N ILE A 41 -20.26 -6.19 -0.94
CA ILE A 41 -20.58 -4.97 -0.20
C ILE A 41 -19.31 -4.20 0.18
N ASN A 42 -18.13 -4.82 0.16
CA ASN A 42 -16.87 -4.12 0.42
C ASN A 42 -16.75 -2.91 -0.54
N PRO A 43 -16.87 -1.66 -0.02
CA PRO A 43 -16.92 -0.48 -0.86
C PRO A 43 -15.53 0.00 -1.27
N TYR A 44 -14.47 -0.74 -0.95
CA TYR A 44 -13.08 -0.43 -1.28
C TYR A 44 -12.50 -1.37 -2.36
N ILE A 45 -11.57 -0.83 -3.12
CA ILE A 45 -10.66 -1.56 -3.99
C ILE A 45 -9.24 -1.36 -3.47
N GLU A 46 -8.46 -2.43 -3.55
CA GLU A 46 -7.04 -2.44 -3.22
C GLU A 46 -6.25 -2.80 -4.48
N ILE A 47 -5.18 -2.05 -4.76
CA ILE A 47 -4.27 -2.28 -5.89
C ILE A 47 -2.85 -2.38 -5.32
N THR A 48 -2.23 -3.54 -5.48
CA THR A 48 -0.90 -3.81 -4.91
C THR A 48 0.19 -3.72 -5.97
N PHE A 49 1.24 -2.96 -5.66
CA PHE A 49 2.43 -2.79 -6.48
C PHE A 49 3.62 -3.41 -5.77
N HIS A 50 4.04 -4.59 -6.23
CA HIS A 50 5.19 -5.30 -5.66
C HIS A 50 6.52 -4.66 -6.07
N GLU A 51 7.49 -4.62 -5.15
CA GLU A 51 8.85 -4.16 -5.44
C GLU A 51 9.53 -5.07 -6.47
N PHE A 52 9.39 -6.38 -6.31
CA PHE A 52 9.85 -7.38 -7.26
C PHE A 52 8.64 -8.20 -7.74
N PRO A 53 8.23 -8.08 -9.01
CA PRO A 53 7.24 -8.99 -9.60
C PRO A 53 7.74 -10.43 -9.47
N SER A 54 6.86 -11.38 -9.20
CA SER A 54 7.18 -12.77 -8.82
C SER A 54 8.14 -13.53 -9.77
N GLU A 55 8.30 -13.06 -11.01
CA GLU A 55 9.13 -13.68 -12.04
C GLU A 55 10.36 -12.85 -12.44
N SER A 56 10.51 -11.64 -11.90
CA SER A 56 11.57 -10.70 -12.27
C SER A 56 12.52 -10.45 -11.11
N HIS A 57 13.82 -10.58 -11.38
CA HIS A 57 14.88 -10.10 -10.46
C HIS A 57 15.06 -8.57 -10.56
N MET A 58 14.35 -7.90 -11.47
CA MET A 58 14.40 -6.44 -11.61
C MET A 58 13.33 -5.78 -10.77
N ARG A 59 13.72 -4.71 -10.06
CA ARG A 59 12.83 -3.84 -9.31
C ARG A 59 11.78 -3.23 -10.26
N SER A 60 10.52 -3.21 -9.85
CA SER A 60 9.42 -2.64 -10.63
C SER A 60 9.60 -1.14 -10.84
N ASP A 61 9.61 -0.70 -12.09
CA ASP A 61 9.63 0.72 -12.45
C ASP A 61 8.45 1.49 -11.86
N ALA A 62 7.28 0.83 -11.78
CA ALA A 62 6.09 1.42 -11.18
C ALA A 62 6.28 1.64 -9.68
N TYR A 63 6.86 0.66 -8.98
CA TYR A 63 7.17 0.77 -7.56
C TYR A 63 8.16 1.91 -7.28
N ALA A 64 9.24 2.02 -8.08
CA ALA A 64 10.24 3.08 -7.93
C ALA A 64 9.66 4.48 -8.20
N ALA A 65 8.75 4.60 -9.18
CA ALA A 65 8.06 5.86 -9.47
C ALA A 65 7.13 6.27 -8.31
N ILE A 66 6.34 5.33 -7.78
CA ILE A 66 5.46 5.54 -6.63
C ILE A 66 6.28 5.95 -5.40
N GLU A 67 7.36 5.23 -5.07
CA GLU A 67 8.24 5.56 -3.94
C GLU A 67 8.77 7.00 -4.04
N THR A 68 9.16 7.42 -5.24
CA THR A 68 9.65 8.78 -5.48
C THR A 68 8.55 9.83 -5.32
N TYR A 69 7.36 9.58 -5.87
CA TYR A 69 6.21 10.47 -5.76
C TYR A 69 5.77 10.64 -4.31
N LEU A 70 5.50 9.54 -3.61
CA LEU A 70 5.06 9.56 -2.21
C LEU A 70 6.12 10.22 -1.31
N GLY A 71 7.40 9.90 -1.50
CA GLY A 71 8.50 10.49 -0.73
C GLY A 71 8.72 11.99 -1.00
N ALA A 72 8.39 12.49 -2.18
CA ALA A 72 8.58 13.90 -2.52
C ALA A 72 7.35 14.77 -2.19
N ASN A 73 6.15 14.28 -2.50
CA ASN A 73 4.92 15.06 -2.40
C ASN A 73 4.20 14.85 -1.06
N LEU A 74 4.35 13.67 -0.44
CA LEU A 74 3.57 13.29 0.74
C LEU A 74 4.42 13.02 1.99
N SER A 75 5.74 13.16 1.92
CA SER A 75 6.61 13.04 3.10
C SER A 75 6.36 14.10 4.17
N GLN A 76 5.77 15.25 3.83
CA GLN A 76 5.39 16.26 4.82
C GLN A 76 4.05 15.96 5.51
N GLN A 77 3.23 15.06 4.95
CA GLN A 77 1.92 14.68 5.47
C GLN A 77 1.93 13.36 6.24
N ALA A 78 3.03 12.61 6.18
CA ALA A 78 3.23 11.40 6.96
C ALA A 78 3.40 11.75 8.45
N GLU A 79 2.65 11.09 9.33
CA GLU A 79 2.74 11.21 10.79
C GLU A 79 3.99 10.50 11.35
N ARG A 80 4.57 9.53 10.63
CA ARG A 80 5.72 8.72 11.06
C ARG A 80 6.72 8.50 9.91
N LEU A 81 7.71 9.37 9.81
CA LEU A 81 8.77 9.23 8.82
C LEU A 81 9.91 8.34 9.32
N ASN A 82 10.33 7.37 8.50
CA ASN A 82 11.51 6.57 8.72
C ASN A 82 12.73 7.21 8.02
N ALA A 83 13.70 7.65 8.81
CA ALA A 83 14.90 8.33 8.34
C ALA A 83 15.96 7.31 7.91
N ASN A 84 15.95 6.88 6.64
CA ASN A 84 16.98 6.01 6.12
C ASN A 84 18.22 6.82 5.72
N LYS A 85 19.29 6.73 6.51
CA LYS A 85 20.60 7.28 6.16
C LYS A 85 21.24 6.38 5.10
N ALA A 86 21.12 6.76 3.83
CA ALA A 86 21.89 6.13 2.77
C ALA A 86 23.39 6.28 3.10
N SER A 87 24.07 5.15 3.29
CA SER A 87 25.52 5.08 3.58
C SER A 87 26.29 5.89 2.52
N GLY A 88 26.74 7.10 2.89
CA GLY A 88 27.55 7.98 2.06
C GLY A 88 26.95 9.32 1.62
N SER A 89 25.67 9.63 1.90
CA SER A 89 25.09 10.95 1.53
C SER A 89 24.79 11.85 2.73
N ARG A 90 25.03 13.16 2.60
CA ARG A 90 24.86 14.18 3.67
C ARG A 90 23.39 14.58 3.89
N SER A 91 22.46 14.04 3.12
CA SER A 91 21.02 14.31 3.18
C SER A 91 20.29 13.09 3.72
N VAL A 92 19.55 13.26 4.82
CA VAL A 92 18.62 12.25 5.32
C VAL A 92 17.47 12.14 4.32
N ALA A 93 17.32 10.98 3.68
CA ALA A 93 16.15 10.70 2.86
C ALA A 93 15.04 10.21 3.80
N LEU A 94 14.00 11.02 3.96
CA LEU A 94 12.80 10.65 4.71
C LEU A 94 12.01 9.67 3.83
N SER A 95 11.84 8.46 4.31
CA SER A 95 11.03 7.42 3.67
C SER A 95 9.86 7.09 4.58
N ILE A 96 8.72 6.75 4.00
CA ILE A 96 7.50 6.39 4.72
C ILE A 96 7.76 5.12 5.54
N ASP A 97 7.34 5.13 6.81
CA ASP A 97 7.52 3.99 7.71
C ASP A 97 6.68 2.80 7.25
N ASP A 98 7.14 1.60 7.60
CA ASP A 98 6.43 0.38 7.26
C ASP A 98 5.05 0.39 7.97
N TYR A 99 3.98 0.09 7.22
CA TYR A 99 2.56 0.08 7.64
C TYR A 99 1.90 1.45 7.88
N GLU A 100 2.57 2.56 7.56
CA GLU A 100 1.91 3.86 7.62
C GLU A 100 0.94 4.04 6.44
N GLU A 101 -0.27 4.52 6.75
CA GLU A 101 -1.27 4.90 5.76
C GLU A 101 -1.20 6.40 5.49
N ILE A 102 -1.00 6.78 4.23
CA ILE A 102 -0.92 8.16 3.79
C ILE A 102 -2.11 8.46 2.90
N ILE A 103 -2.74 9.60 3.17
CA ILE A 103 -3.93 10.04 2.46
C ILE A 103 -3.50 11.05 1.40
N ASP A 104 -3.78 10.74 0.14
CA ASP A 104 -3.68 11.68 -0.97
C ASP A 104 -5.09 12.08 -1.44
N VAL A 105 -5.23 13.31 -1.94
CA VAL A 105 -6.49 13.84 -2.46
C VAL A 105 -6.30 14.29 -3.90
N TYR A 106 -6.85 13.52 -4.83
CA TYR A 106 -6.76 13.80 -6.25
C TYR A 106 -8.14 14.07 -6.85
N ASN A 107 -8.34 15.26 -7.42
CA ASN A 107 -9.64 15.68 -7.98
C ASN A 107 -10.82 15.48 -7.00
N GLY A 108 -10.59 15.74 -5.70
CA GLY A 108 -11.59 15.55 -4.64
C GLY A 108 -11.82 14.09 -4.21
N VAL A 109 -11.13 13.12 -4.82
CA VAL A 109 -11.14 11.72 -4.43
C VAL A 109 -10.03 11.45 -3.42
N LYS A 110 -10.40 10.91 -2.26
CA LYS A 110 -9.44 10.40 -1.27
C LYS A 110 -8.89 9.05 -1.71
N VAL A 111 -7.58 8.93 -1.70
CA VAL A 111 -6.83 7.71 -1.97
C VAL A 111 -5.89 7.46 -0.80
N TRP A 112 -5.79 6.20 -0.37
CA TRP A 112 -4.93 5.79 0.72
C TRP A 112 -3.78 4.97 0.17
N TRP A 113 -2.57 5.27 0.61
CA TRP A 113 -1.36 4.53 0.30
C TRP A 113 -0.80 3.90 1.56
N THR A 114 -0.53 2.60 1.52
CA THR A 114 0.11 1.89 2.63
C THR A 114 1.37 1.21 2.12
N ARG A 115 2.47 1.37 2.86
CA ARG A 115 3.67 0.56 2.64
C ARG A 115 3.51 -0.77 3.37
N SER A 116 3.39 -1.86 2.63
CA SER A 116 3.29 -3.20 3.21
C SER A 116 4.63 -3.93 3.12
N LYS A 117 5.00 -4.61 4.21
CA LYS A 117 6.12 -5.53 4.28
C LYS A 117 5.57 -6.92 4.59
N SER A 118 5.86 -7.88 3.73
CA SER A 118 5.42 -9.26 3.89
C SER A 118 6.63 -10.18 3.89
N PHE A 119 6.66 -11.10 4.84
CA PHE A 119 7.57 -12.23 4.79
C PHE A 119 6.83 -13.37 4.09
N PRO A 120 7.42 -14.01 3.06
CA PRO A 120 6.82 -15.22 2.53
C PRO A 120 6.67 -16.23 3.67
N ARG A 121 5.45 -16.68 3.96
CA ARG A 121 5.22 -17.82 4.86
C ARG A 121 5.65 -19.10 4.13
N SER A 122 6.96 -19.34 4.03
CA SER A 122 7.44 -20.67 3.66
C SER A 122 7.56 -21.52 4.91
N ASN A 123 6.66 -22.49 5.07
CA ASN A 123 6.85 -23.63 5.98
C ASN A 123 7.94 -24.61 5.46
N VAL A 124 8.87 -24.12 4.63
CA VAL A 124 9.93 -24.91 4.03
C VAL A 124 11.23 -24.20 4.36
N ILE A 125 12.08 -24.86 5.16
CA ILE A 125 13.43 -24.40 5.47
C ILE A 125 14.20 -24.38 4.14
N SER A 126 14.37 -23.20 3.55
CA SER A 126 15.21 -23.02 2.37
C SER A 126 16.67 -22.86 2.80
N PHE A 127 17.52 -23.81 2.43
CA PHE A 127 18.97 -23.81 2.70
C PHE A 127 19.76 -22.76 1.88
N TYR A 128 19.08 -22.03 0.99
CA TYR A 128 19.60 -20.84 0.32
C TYR A 128 18.84 -19.64 0.88
N GLY A 129 19.52 -18.74 1.58
CA GLY A 129 18.94 -17.63 2.34
C GLY A 129 18.07 -16.71 1.50
N ARG A 130 16.79 -17.06 1.38
CA ARG A 130 15.76 -16.24 0.74
C ARG A 130 14.60 -16.00 1.71
N ASP A 131 14.95 -15.53 2.91
CA ASP A 131 14.06 -14.68 3.71
C ASP A 131 14.03 -13.26 3.10
N GLU A 132 13.76 -13.17 1.79
CA GLU A 132 13.69 -11.87 1.10
C GLU A 132 12.39 -11.18 1.51
N GLU A 133 12.53 -10.18 2.39
CA GLU A 133 11.47 -9.25 2.74
C GLU A 133 10.78 -8.73 1.47
N ARG A 134 9.51 -9.09 1.26
CA ARG A 134 8.74 -8.63 0.11
C ARG A 134 8.02 -7.34 0.48
N ARG A 135 8.49 -6.22 -0.06
CA ARG A 135 7.86 -4.91 0.10
C ARG A 135 6.90 -4.64 -1.06
N ALA A 136 5.78 -4.00 -0.76
CA ALA A 136 4.81 -3.58 -1.75
C ALA A 136 4.09 -2.32 -1.29
N TYR A 137 3.74 -1.44 -2.23
CA TYR A 137 2.80 -0.36 -1.97
C TYR A 137 1.39 -0.83 -2.29
N VAL A 138 0.48 -0.61 -1.35
CA VAL A 138 -0.94 -0.90 -1.52
C VAL A 138 -1.67 0.42 -1.66
N LEU A 139 -2.40 0.58 -2.75
CA LEU A 139 -3.35 1.67 -2.94
C LEU A 139 -4.73 1.18 -2.56
N THR A 140 -5.37 1.86 -1.62
CA THR A 140 -6.75 1.62 -1.23
C THR A 140 -7.60 2.81 -1.66
N SER A 141 -8.75 2.57 -2.27
CA SER A 141 -9.70 3.64 -2.62
C SER A 141 -11.13 3.11 -2.65
N ARG A 142 -12.13 3.99 -2.63
CA ARG A 142 -13.52 3.56 -2.78
C ARG A 142 -13.79 3.07 -4.20
N ARG A 143 -14.48 1.93 -4.35
CA ARG A 143 -14.83 1.32 -5.65
C ARG A 143 -15.52 2.31 -6.60
N ARG A 144 -16.36 3.21 -6.06
CA ARG A 144 -17.09 4.23 -6.83
C ARG A 144 -16.17 5.21 -7.59
N HIS A 145 -14.92 5.33 -7.19
CA HIS A 145 -13.94 6.22 -7.82
C HIS A 145 -12.89 5.44 -8.62
N ARG A 146 -13.08 4.13 -8.83
CA ARG A 146 -12.15 3.27 -9.55
C ARG A 146 -11.73 3.85 -10.90
N ASP A 147 -12.67 4.40 -11.66
CA ASP A 147 -12.39 4.89 -13.01
C ASP A 147 -11.47 6.11 -13.01
N ILE A 148 -11.63 7.00 -12.02
CA ILE A 148 -10.73 8.14 -11.82
C ILE A 148 -9.35 7.65 -11.36
N VAL A 149 -9.34 6.73 -10.39
CA VAL A 149 -8.10 6.18 -9.79
C VAL A 149 -7.26 5.46 -10.85
N VAL A 150 -7.86 4.52 -11.58
CA VAL A 150 -7.18 3.71 -12.59
C VAL A 150 -6.93 4.52 -13.87
N GLY A 151 -7.89 5.35 -14.27
CA GLY A 151 -7.83 6.07 -15.55
C GLY A 151 -6.95 7.31 -15.55
N SER A 152 -6.73 7.97 -14.42
CA SER A 152 -5.99 9.25 -14.38
C SER A 152 -4.99 9.35 -13.22
N TYR A 153 -5.39 8.96 -12.01
CA TYR A 153 -4.54 9.12 -10.84
C TYR A 153 -3.27 8.27 -10.91
N LEU A 154 -3.38 6.98 -11.25
CA LEU A 154 -2.21 6.11 -11.37
C LEU A 154 -1.23 6.61 -12.43
N SER A 155 -1.71 7.06 -13.60
CA SER A 155 -0.84 7.65 -14.62
C SER A 155 -0.16 8.92 -14.13
N HIS A 156 -0.89 9.77 -13.40
CA HIS A 156 -0.35 11.00 -12.81
C HIS A 156 0.80 10.68 -11.84
N VAL A 157 0.54 9.83 -10.83
CA VAL A 157 1.54 9.39 -9.84
C VAL A 157 2.79 8.82 -10.51
N LEU A 158 2.62 7.93 -11.49
CA LEU A 158 3.74 7.32 -12.20
C LEU A 158 4.53 8.34 -13.04
N SER A 159 3.85 9.27 -13.70
CA SER A 159 4.48 10.29 -14.53
C SER A 159 5.26 11.31 -13.68
N GLU A 160 4.66 11.80 -12.59
CA GLU A 160 5.30 12.73 -11.66
C GLU A 160 6.48 12.09 -10.95
N GLY A 161 6.31 10.87 -10.43
CA GLY A 161 7.39 10.12 -9.80
C GLY A 161 8.62 9.99 -10.72
N LYS A 162 8.41 9.66 -11.99
CA LYS A 162 9.47 9.61 -13.00
C LYS A 162 10.09 10.99 -13.27
N ALA A 163 9.29 12.04 -13.35
CA ALA A 163 9.76 13.40 -13.58
C ALA A 163 10.64 13.89 -12.41
N ILE A 164 10.23 13.63 -11.17
CA ILE A 164 10.98 13.95 -9.95
C ILE A 164 12.28 13.15 -9.90
N ALA A 165 12.24 11.84 -10.19
CA ALA A 165 13.43 11.01 -10.25
C ALA A 165 14.45 11.54 -11.27
N LYS A 166 13.99 11.95 -12.46
CA LYS A 166 14.83 12.54 -13.51
C LYS A 166 15.43 13.87 -13.05
N ARG A 167 14.66 14.73 -12.39
CA ARG A 167 15.14 16.01 -11.83
C ARG A 167 16.22 15.79 -10.77
N ASN A 168 15.98 14.89 -9.82
CA ASN A 168 16.93 14.55 -8.75
C ASN A 168 18.23 13.96 -9.31
N ARG A 169 18.13 13.11 -10.34
CA ARG A 169 19.31 12.55 -11.03
C ARG A 169 20.14 13.65 -11.69
N ARG A 170 19.50 14.62 -12.37
CA ARG A 170 20.21 15.77 -12.97
C ARG A 170 20.92 16.59 -11.90
N GLN A 171 20.27 16.92 -10.80
CA GLN A 171 20.87 17.71 -9.71
C GLN A 171 22.12 17.04 -9.13
N ARG A 172 22.07 15.71 -8.91
CA ARG A 172 23.23 14.94 -8.41
C ARG A 172 24.45 15.02 -9.34
N LEU A 173 24.24 15.01 -10.65
CA LEU A 173 25.33 15.13 -11.64
C LEU A 173 26.00 16.51 -11.56
N TYR A 174 25.24 17.59 -11.51
CA TYR A 174 25.80 18.95 -11.42
C TYR A 174 26.57 19.18 -10.12
N THR A 175 26.10 18.63 -8.99
CA THR A 175 26.81 18.74 -7.71
C THR A 175 28.05 17.86 -7.60
N ASN A 176 28.10 16.72 -8.31
CA ASN A 176 29.30 15.87 -8.31
C ASN A 176 30.41 16.44 -9.20
N VAL A 177 30.07 17.01 -10.37
CA VAL A 177 31.05 17.65 -11.26
C VAL A 177 31.71 18.87 -10.58
N SER A 178 30.97 19.58 -9.74
CA SER A 178 31.51 20.73 -8.97
C SER A 178 32.48 20.31 -7.85
N ARG A 179 32.48 19.03 -7.46
CA ARG A 179 33.33 18.50 -6.38
C ARG A 179 34.70 18.00 -6.87
N ASP A 180 34.82 17.72 -8.16
CA ASP A 180 36.01 17.11 -8.78
C ASP A 180 36.94 18.12 -9.46
N ASN A 181 36.56 19.40 -9.52
CA ASN A 181 37.38 20.45 -10.12
C ASN A 181 38.31 21.14 -9.10
N GLY A 182 38.84 20.37 -8.15
CA GLY A 182 39.94 20.78 -7.29
C GLY A 182 41.24 20.83 -8.06
N TRP A 183 41.37 21.81 -8.97
CA TRP A 183 42.63 22.18 -9.59
C TRP A 183 43.62 22.54 -8.48
N GLY A 184 44.52 21.61 -8.18
CA GLY A 184 45.77 21.92 -7.50
C GLY A 184 46.58 22.82 -8.40
N THR A 185 46.38 24.13 -8.27
CA THR A 185 47.31 25.14 -8.75
C THR A 185 48.61 24.95 -7.95
N MET A 186 49.57 24.23 -8.50
CA MET A 186 50.96 24.37 -8.08
C MET A 186 51.62 25.41 -8.98
N THR A 187 51.54 26.64 -8.53
CA THR A 187 52.39 27.74 -8.95
C THR A 187 53.81 27.55 -8.43
N ARG A 188 54.74 27.61 -9.37
CA ARG A 188 56.14 28.08 -9.29
C ARG A 188 57.18 27.23 -8.56
#